data_AF-A0A316MGW0-F1
#
_entry.id   AF-A0A316MGW0-F1
#
_cell.length_a   1.000
_cell.length_b   1.000
_cell.length_c   1.000
_cell.angle_alpha   90.00
_cell.angle_beta   90.00
_cell.angle_gamma   90.00
#
_symmetry.space_group_name_H-M   'P 1'
#
loop_
_entity.id
_entity.type
_entity.pdbx_description
1 polymer ?
#
loop_
_entity_poly.entity_id
_entity_poly.type
_entity_poly.pdbx_seq_one_letter_code
_entity_poly.pdbx_strand_id
1 'polypeptide(L)'
;MFVLQREAGQASARHVEIVLGEFPPHVNKFWIYDFLFVYTNYKLDVDKISAMMPPAFFPHKREKPRIPASARPAALIREHVPAFRPIIPGGIMPLSRTTLRATEILNLLAARPDGMTISEISVELRMPKTSAFDIVQTLRKQHFLREARKRFTIGYMAHEVGEAYQPDKDLYGIVRPALSPLGDEFGMTASLVFYEDDGLVYALEYRPASSIISSGASSGHGFLHASASGKVLLAFMPEPKLARALKKIHFTAITERTITSEEAFLHELEEVRKRGYALDLREFNPLQTCVSAPILQRGQALAAVTLSGLQVDESHIPFIADRLIRAARSIEGKLVMQESRE
;
A
#
# COMPACT_ATOMS: atom_id res chain seq x y z
N MET A 1 22.00 2.95 -19.89
CA MET A 1 22.52 1.63 -19.48
C MET A 1 23.57 1.88 -18.42
N PHE A 2 23.33 1.49 -17.17
CA PHE A 2 24.29 1.71 -16.07
C PHE A 2 25.13 0.43 -15.91
N VAL A 3 26.45 0.55 -16.03
CA VAL A 3 27.37 -0.57 -15.76
C VAL A 3 28.04 -0.30 -14.42
N LEU A 4 27.72 -1.12 -13.42
CA LEU A 4 28.39 -1.11 -12.12
C LEU A 4 29.60 -2.05 -12.22
N GLN A 5 30.82 -1.50 -12.24
CA GLN A 5 32.04 -2.29 -12.06
C GLN A 5 32.56 -2.16 -10.63
N ARG A 6 33.01 -3.28 -10.07
CA ARG A 6 33.55 -3.38 -8.71
C ARG A 6 35.06 -3.55 -8.83
N GLU A 7 35.84 -2.58 -8.36
CA GLU A 7 37.29 -2.78 -8.24
C GLU A 7 37.62 -3.69 -7.06
N ALA A 8 38.53 -4.63 -7.31
CA ALA A 8 39.06 -5.54 -6.31
C ALA A 8 40.28 -4.91 -5.63
N GLY A 9 40.14 -4.62 -4.33
CA GLY A 9 41.28 -4.44 -3.44
C GLY A 9 41.29 -3.15 -2.63
N GLN A 10 40.68 -3.18 -1.44
CA GLN A 10 41.27 -2.82 -0.14
C GLN A 10 40.14 -2.59 0.89
N ALA A 11 40.34 -3.17 2.07
CA ALA A 11 39.38 -3.16 3.16
C ALA A 11 39.30 -1.77 3.81
N SER A 12 38.11 -1.42 4.30
CA SER A 12 37.81 -0.24 5.15
C SER A 12 37.56 1.10 4.44
N ALA A 13 36.61 1.15 3.49
CA ALA A 13 35.58 2.19 3.34
C ALA A 13 34.82 1.91 2.03
N ARG A 14 33.50 1.73 2.09
CA ARG A 14 32.66 1.47 0.91
C ARG A 14 32.57 2.75 0.05
N HIS A 15 33.49 2.93 -0.89
CA HIS A 15 33.35 3.89 -1.98
C HIS A 15 32.79 3.16 -3.20
N VAL A 16 31.70 3.69 -3.77
CA VAL A 16 31.13 3.26 -5.04
C VAL A 16 31.26 4.44 -5.98
N GLU A 17 32.05 4.30 -7.04
CA GLU A 17 32.17 5.32 -8.07
C GLU A 17 31.05 5.12 -9.10
N ILE A 18 30.25 6.15 -9.32
CA ILE A 18 29.17 6.15 -10.31
C ILE A 18 29.65 6.98 -11.50
N VAL A 19 30.05 6.32 -12.58
CA VAL A 19 30.41 6.99 -13.83
C VAL A 19 29.12 7.24 -14.63
N LEU A 20 28.73 8.51 -14.74
CA LEU A 20 27.58 8.93 -15.53
C LEU A 20 28.00 9.14 -16.99
N GLY A 21 27.44 8.35 -17.92
CA GLY A 21 27.62 8.57 -19.36
C GLY A 21 26.91 9.83 -19.87
N GLU A 22 27.24 10.27 -21.09
CA GLU A 22 26.65 11.48 -21.69
C GLU A 22 25.12 11.38 -21.84
N PHE A 23 24.41 12.42 -21.40
CA PHE A 23 22.95 12.50 -21.45
C PHE A 23 22.47 13.39 -22.61
N PRO A 24 21.34 13.07 -23.25
CA PRO A 24 20.69 13.95 -24.23
C PRO A 24 20.33 15.31 -23.60
N PRO A 25 20.41 16.41 -24.36
CA PRO A 25 20.31 17.78 -23.82
C PRO A 25 18.94 18.18 -23.26
N HIS A 26 17.92 17.33 -23.36
CA HIS A 26 16.53 17.60 -22.94
C HIS A 26 16.16 16.96 -21.59
N VAL A 27 17.07 16.23 -20.93
CA VAL A 27 16.81 15.64 -19.61
C VAL A 27 17.07 16.68 -18.52
N ASN A 28 16.02 17.03 -17.78
CA ASN A 28 16.09 17.99 -16.68
C ASN A 28 16.86 17.38 -15.48
N LYS A 29 18.04 17.94 -15.20
CA LYS A 29 19.02 17.43 -14.22
C LYS A 29 18.54 17.44 -12.76
N PHE A 30 17.43 18.10 -12.45
CA PHE A 30 16.79 18.06 -11.13
C PHE A 30 16.25 16.67 -10.77
N TRP A 31 15.79 15.89 -11.76
CA TRP A 31 15.25 14.54 -11.54
C TRP A 31 16.33 13.53 -11.13
N ILE A 32 17.59 13.77 -11.51
CA ILE A 32 18.72 12.90 -11.17
C ILE A 32 19.06 13.00 -9.66
N TYR A 33 18.90 14.19 -9.07
CA TYR A 33 19.10 14.42 -7.64
C TYR A 33 18.04 13.72 -6.79
N ASP A 34 16.76 13.78 -7.18
CA ASP A 34 15.69 13.04 -6.51
C ASP A 34 15.86 11.52 -6.69
N PHE A 35 16.32 11.07 -7.86
CA PHE A 35 16.53 9.64 -8.13
C PHE A 35 17.67 9.02 -7.29
N LEU A 36 18.77 9.75 -7.07
CA LEU A 36 19.91 9.27 -6.26
C LEU A 36 19.65 9.32 -4.74
N PHE A 37 18.85 10.29 -4.27
CA PHE A 37 18.54 10.45 -2.85
C PHE A 37 17.60 9.36 -2.31
N VAL A 38 16.68 8.89 -3.15
CA VAL A 38 15.65 7.90 -2.75
C VAL A 38 16.20 6.46 -2.67
N TYR A 39 17.23 6.11 -3.44
CA TYR A 39 17.59 4.70 -3.65
C TYR A 39 18.87 4.19 -2.96
N THR A 40 19.73 5.04 -2.39
CA THR A 40 21.05 4.57 -1.89
C THR A 40 21.24 4.61 -0.38
N ASN A 41 20.36 5.21 0.42
CA ASN A 41 20.50 5.31 1.89
C ASN A 41 21.86 5.86 2.39
N TYR A 42 22.66 6.52 1.52
CA TYR A 42 23.91 7.19 1.87
C TYR A 42 23.68 8.71 1.94
N LYS A 43 24.25 9.35 2.98
CA LYS A 43 24.33 10.82 3.06
C LYS A 43 25.23 11.34 1.93
N LEU A 44 24.65 11.95 0.90
CA LEU A 44 25.39 12.70 -0.10
C LEU A 44 25.89 14.03 0.52
N ASP A 45 27.20 14.19 0.60
CA ASP A 45 27.86 15.42 1.04
C ASP A 45 27.99 16.38 -0.16
N VAL A 46 27.05 17.31 -0.25
CA VAL A 46 26.83 18.19 -1.41
C VAL A 46 28.03 19.13 -1.65
N ASP A 47 28.79 19.45 -0.60
CA ASP A 47 29.95 20.34 -0.67
C ASP A 47 31.16 19.67 -1.35
N LYS A 48 31.27 18.34 -1.30
CA LYS A 48 32.34 17.59 -2.01
C LYS A 48 32.09 17.48 -3.51
N ILE A 49 30.83 17.43 -3.94
CA ILE A 49 30.46 17.34 -5.37
C ILE A 49 30.82 18.64 -6.10
N SER A 50 30.72 19.78 -5.42
CA SER A 50 31.07 21.09 -5.96
C SER A 50 32.57 21.24 -6.28
N ALA A 51 33.44 20.47 -5.63
CA ALA A 51 34.90 20.54 -5.83
C ALA A 51 35.42 19.67 -7.00
N MET A 52 34.62 18.75 -7.54
CA MET A 52 35.04 17.79 -8.58
C MET A 52 34.66 18.19 -10.01
N MET A 53 34.00 19.36 -10.22
CA MET A 53 33.57 19.80 -11.55
C MET A 53 34.40 20.99 -12.06
N PRO A 54 34.86 21.00 -13.34
CA PRO A 54 35.62 22.10 -13.89
C PRO A 54 34.82 23.42 -13.93
N PRO A 55 35.48 24.59 -13.84
CA PRO A 55 34.85 25.90 -13.63
C PRO A 55 33.97 26.44 -14.77
N ALA A 56 33.75 25.67 -15.84
CA ALA A 56 32.93 26.07 -16.99
C ALA A 56 31.41 25.88 -16.79
N PHE A 57 30.95 25.41 -15.61
CA PHE A 57 29.55 25.02 -15.37
C PHE A 57 28.71 26.01 -14.54
N PHE A 58 29.23 27.18 -14.16
CA PHE A 58 28.47 28.21 -13.45
C PHE A 58 28.28 29.47 -14.31
N PRO A 59 27.05 29.78 -14.77
CA PRO A 59 26.82 31.08 -15.41
C PRO A 59 26.79 32.19 -14.36
N HIS A 60 27.51 33.27 -14.67
CA HIS A 60 27.63 34.49 -13.88
C HIS A 60 26.31 35.28 -13.77
N LYS A 61 26.22 36.01 -12.64
CA LYS A 61 25.28 37.08 -12.25
C LYS A 61 23.89 36.66 -11.75
N ARG A 62 23.71 36.95 -10.46
CA ARG A 62 22.47 36.97 -9.69
C ARG A 62 21.53 38.06 -10.24
N GLU A 63 20.40 37.66 -10.83
CA GLU A 63 19.18 38.45 -10.83
C GLU A 63 18.00 37.56 -10.42
N LYS A 64 17.24 38.00 -9.41
CA LYS A 64 16.04 37.32 -8.93
C LYS A 64 14.92 37.52 -9.96
N PRO A 65 14.27 36.47 -10.49
CA PRO A 65 13.10 36.65 -11.32
C PRO A 65 11.94 37.19 -10.45
N ARG A 66 11.39 38.35 -10.82
CA ARG A 66 10.10 38.84 -10.31
C ARG A 66 8.99 38.00 -10.94
N ILE A 67 8.30 37.22 -10.12
CA ILE A 67 7.09 36.48 -10.52
C ILE A 67 5.91 37.47 -10.55
N PRO A 68 5.13 37.57 -11.66
CA PRO A 68 3.94 38.42 -11.71
C PRO A 68 2.85 37.92 -10.77
N ALA A 69 2.18 38.85 -10.08
CA ALA A 69 1.24 38.60 -8.99
C ALA A 69 -0.06 37.85 -9.36
N SER A 70 -0.24 37.45 -10.61
CA SER A 70 -1.40 36.68 -11.11
C SER A 70 -1.13 35.19 -11.33
N ALA A 71 0.11 34.70 -11.11
CA ALA A 71 0.46 33.29 -11.21
C ALA A 71 0.81 32.72 -9.82
N ARG A 72 -0.19 32.65 -8.92
CA ARG A 72 -0.13 31.72 -7.78
C ARG A 72 -0.67 30.38 -8.27
N PRO A 73 0.07 29.27 -8.19
CA PRO A 73 -0.56 27.97 -8.32
C PRO A 73 -1.63 27.88 -7.24
N ALA A 74 -2.87 27.67 -7.66
CA ALA A 74 -3.99 27.38 -6.79
C ALA A 74 -3.59 26.23 -5.86
N ALA A 75 -4.01 26.36 -4.61
CA ALA A 75 -3.76 25.43 -3.52
C ALA A 75 -3.71 23.97 -3.99
N LEU A 76 -2.59 23.30 -3.72
CA LEU A 76 -2.57 21.86 -3.54
C LEU A 76 -3.67 21.56 -2.50
N ILE A 77 -4.80 21.07 -2.99
CA ILE A 77 -5.88 20.55 -2.18
C ILE A 77 -5.24 19.45 -1.35
N ARG A 78 -5.01 19.75 -0.06
CA ARG A 78 -4.76 18.74 0.96
C ARG A 78 -6.03 17.91 1.01
N GLU A 79 -6.08 16.82 0.26
CA GLU A 79 -7.18 15.88 0.41
C GLU A 79 -7.11 15.33 1.82
N HIS A 80 -8.12 15.77 2.57
CA HIS A 80 -8.53 15.24 3.85
C HIS A 80 -8.63 13.73 3.73
N VAL A 81 -7.69 12.97 4.30
CA VAL A 81 -7.96 11.56 4.62
C VAL A 81 -9.07 11.60 5.68
N PRO A 82 -10.30 11.15 5.40
CA PRO A 82 -11.35 11.20 6.39
C PRO A 82 -10.94 10.28 7.55
N ALA A 83 -10.96 10.82 8.76
CA ALA A 83 -10.80 10.03 9.98
C ALA A 83 -11.82 8.87 9.97
N PHE A 84 -11.31 7.66 10.17
CA PHE A 84 -12.08 6.43 10.35
C PHE A 84 -13.30 6.67 11.26
N ARG A 85 -14.51 6.51 10.72
CA ARG A 85 -15.75 6.46 11.50
C ARG A 85 -16.46 5.15 11.18
N PRO A 86 -16.43 4.15 12.08
CA PRO A 86 -17.21 2.94 11.87
C PRO A 86 -18.70 3.27 11.95
N ILE A 87 -19.48 2.90 10.93
CA ILE A 87 -20.95 2.92 10.97
C ILE A 87 -21.38 1.55 11.50
N ILE A 88 -21.74 1.48 12.78
CA ILE A 88 -22.23 0.27 13.44
C ILE A 88 -23.76 0.25 13.37
N PRO A 89 -24.41 -0.73 12.69
CA PRO A 89 -25.87 -0.85 12.71
C PRO A 89 -26.34 -1.57 13.99
N GLY A 90 -27.13 -0.88 14.82
CA GLY A 90 -28.02 -1.50 15.82
C GLY A 90 -27.48 -1.58 17.26
N GLY A 91 -27.95 -0.68 18.12
CA GLY A 91 -27.73 -0.69 19.57
C GLY A 91 -26.52 0.14 20.01
N ILE A 92 -26.69 1.46 20.20
CA ILE A 92 -25.60 2.37 20.58
C ILE A 92 -25.19 2.10 22.04
N MET A 93 -24.25 1.18 22.22
CA MET A 93 -23.32 1.31 23.34
C MET A 93 -22.32 2.40 22.93
N PRO A 94 -22.24 3.56 23.62
CA PRO A 94 -21.32 4.60 23.23
C PRO A 94 -19.89 4.07 23.31
N LEU A 95 -19.17 4.08 22.19
CA LEU A 95 -17.76 3.69 22.14
C LEU A 95 -16.96 4.55 23.12
N SER A 96 -16.02 3.93 23.85
CA SER A 96 -15.12 4.66 24.73
C SER A 96 -14.28 5.63 23.91
N ARG A 97 -14.55 6.94 24.08
CA ARG A 97 -13.89 8.02 23.33
C ARG A 97 -12.38 7.94 23.46
N THR A 98 -11.86 7.64 24.65
CA THR A 98 -10.41 7.54 24.89
C THR A 98 -9.81 6.36 24.15
N THR A 99 -10.49 5.20 24.15
CA THR A 99 -10.02 3.99 23.45
C THR A 99 -10.00 4.20 21.94
N LEU A 100 -11.07 4.79 21.39
CA LEU A 100 -11.12 5.14 19.96
C LEU A 100 -9.97 6.07 19.57
N ARG A 101 -9.73 7.13 20.36
CA ARG A 101 -8.61 8.05 20.09
C ARG A 101 -7.24 7.39 20.23
N ALA A 102 -7.06 6.45 21.14
CA ALA A 102 -5.84 5.66 21.24
C ALA A 102 -5.59 4.83 19.97
N THR A 103 -6.63 4.16 19.46
CA THR A 103 -6.53 3.40 18.20
C THR A 103 -6.26 4.29 16.99
N GLU A 104 -6.88 5.47 16.90
CA GLU A 104 -6.61 6.44 15.84
C GLU A 104 -5.16 6.94 15.86
N ILE A 105 -4.58 7.17 17.05
CA ILE A 105 -3.18 7.59 17.20
C ILE A 105 -2.23 6.48 16.72
N LEU A 106 -2.49 5.22 17.07
CA LEU A 106 -1.68 4.09 16.60
C LEU A 106 -1.74 3.97 15.07
N ASN A 107 -2.93 4.03 14.47
CA ASN A 107 -3.09 3.95 13.01
C ASN A 107 -2.39 5.11 12.30
N LEU A 108 -2.51 6.33 12.83
CA LEU A 108 -1.84 7.51 12.27
C LEU A 108 -0.32 7.36 12.28
N LEU A 109 0.26 6.90 13.39
CA LEU A 109 1.71 6.75 13.52
C LEU A 109 2.25 5.54 12.74
N ALA A 110 1.45 4.51 12.52
CA ALA A 110 1.80 3.38 11.66
C ALA A 110 2.05 3.82 10.20
N ALA A 111 1.30 4.81 9.70
CA ALA A 111 1.47 5.38 8.36
C ALA A 111 2.59 6.44 8.25
N ARG A 112 3.33 6.71 9.34
CA ARG A 112 4.35 7.78 9.42
C ARG A 112 5.66 7.25 10.05
N PRO A 113 6.55 6.62 9.26
CA PRO A 113 7.80 6.05 9.77
C PRO A 113 8.71 7.04 10.51
N ASP A 114 8.72 8.31 10.09
CA ASP A 114 9.49 9.38 10.72
C ASP A 114 8.91 9.87 12.06
N GLY A 115 7.70 9.42 12.39
CA GLY A 115 6.99 9.77 13.61
C GLY A 115 6.45 11.20 13.65
N MET A 116 5.63 11.46 14.66
CA MET A 116 4.97 12.76 14.82
C MET A 116 5.13 13.30 16.24
N THR A 117 5.16 14.62 16.37
CA THR A 117 5.06 15.30 17.66
C THR A 117 3.61 15.32 18.15
N ILE A 118 3.39 15.52 19.45
CA ILE A 118 2.03 15.62 20.03
C ILE A 118 1.21 16.75 19.39
N SER A 119 1.85 17.87 19.03
CA SER A 119 1.17 18.97 18.34
C SER A 119 0.69 18.57 16.95
N GLU A 120 1.52 17.86 16.18
CA GLU A 120 1.16 17.34 14.85
C GLU A 120 0.01 16.33 14.96
N ILE A 121 0.06 15.40 15.93
CA ILE A 121 -1.01 14.41 16.19
C ILE A 121 -2.33 15.09 16.55
N SER A 122 -2.28 16.10 17.43
CA SER A 122 -3.46 16.87 17.87
C SER A 122 -4.15 17.58 16.71
N VAL A 123 -3.37 18.18 15.81
CA VAL A 123 -3.88 18.85 14.61
C VAL A 123 -4.49 17.85 13.64
N GLU A 124 -3.78 16.75 13.34
CA GLU A 124 -4.20 15.76 12.36
C GLU A 124 -5.51 15.08 12.77
N LEU A 125 -5.61 14.66 14.04
CA LEU A 125 -6.80 13.97 14.57
C LEU A 125 -7.89 14.93 15.05
N ARG A 126 -7.69 16.25 14.91
CA ARG A 126 -8.62 17.30 15.37
C ARG A 126 -9.07 17.06 16.82
N MET A 127 -8.09 16.91 17.72
CA MET A 127 -8.34 16.62 19.13
C MET A 127 -7.56 17.57 20.05
N PRO A 128 -8.03 17.84 21.29
CA PRO A 128 -7.32 18.70 22.22
C PRO A 128 -5.91 18.20 22.53
N LYS A 129 -4.95 19.13 22.61
CA LYS A 129 -3.54 18.81 22.87
C LYS A 129 -3.31 18.09 24.20
N THR A 130 -4.10 18.43 25.22
CA THR A 130 -4.09 17.75 26.53
C THR A 130 -4.51 16.29 26.40
N SER A 131 -5.62 16.01 25.70
CA SER A 131 -6.07 14.65 25.43
C SER A 131 -5.05 13.85 24.59
N ALA A 132 -4.47 14.47 23.56
CA ALA A 132 -3.42 13.83 22.76
C ALA A 132 -2.20 13.51 23.63
N PHE A 133 -1.79 14.42 24.52
CA PHE A 133 -0.70 14.20 25.45
C PHE A 133 -0.99 13.00 26.37
N ASP A 134 -2.14 12.97 27.04
CA ASP A 134 -2.49 11.91 27.99
C ASP A 134 -2.50 10.53 27.33
N ILE A 135 -3.09 10.42 26.13
CA ILE A 135 -3.16 9.16 25.39
C ILE A 135 -1.79 8.73 24.87
N VAL A 136 -1.02 9.64 24.27
CA VAL A 136 0.33 9.35 23.76
C VAL A 136 1.25 8.90 24.89
N GLN A 137 1.19 9.55 26.06
CA GLN A 137 1.97 9.17 27.23
C GLN A 137 1.57 7.79 27.76
N THR A 138 0.28 7.49 27.77
CA THR A 138 -0.24 6.17 28.15
C THR A 138 0.28 5.10 27.20
N LEU A 139 0.13 5.28 25.89
CA LEU A 139 0.61 4.34 24.88
C LEU A 139 2.14 4.18 24.89
N ARG A 140 2.89 5.26 25.15
CA ARG A 140 4.35 5.20 25.34
C ARG A 140 4.71 4.36 26.57
N LYS A 141 4.03 4.59 27.70
CA LYS A 141 4.27 3.85 28.95
C LYS A 141 3.94 2.36 28.80
N GLN A 142 2.94 2.02 27.99
CA GLN A 142 2.59 0.64 27.62
C GLN A 142 3.42 0.12 26.43
N HIS A 143 4.46 0.84 26.00
CA HIS A 143 5.38 0.48 24.92
C HIS A 143 4.75 0.26 23.53
N PHE A 144 3.50 0.65 23.33
CA PHE A 144 2.86 0.71 22.01
C PHE A 144 3.42 1.85 21.15
N LEU A 145 3.96 2.90 21.79
CA LEU A 145 4.71 3.97 21.14
C LEU A 145 6.13 4.04 21.71
N ARG A 146 7.07 4.49 20.88
CA ARG A 146 8.43 4.88 21.28
C ARG A 146 8.68 6.34 20.92
N GLU A 147 9.49 7.02 21.71
CA GLU A 147 9.82 8.42 21.51
C GLU A 147 11.30 8.59 21.17
N ALA A 148 11.60 9.35 20.12
CA ALA A 148 12.94 9.81 19.79
C ALA A 148 12.87 11.27 19.34
N ARG A 149 13.70 12.15 19.92
CA ARG A 149 13.75 13.58 19.59
C ARG A 149 12.37 14.27 19.59
N LYS A 150 11.53 13.96 20.59
CA LYS A 150 10.14 14.45 20.74
C LYS A 150 9.16 14.01 19.65
N ARG A 151 9.56 13.07 18.79
CA ARG A 151 8.68 12.41 17.81
C ARG A 151 8.33 11.01 18.30
N PHE A 152 7.06 10.67 18.16
CA PHE A 152 6.51 9.38 18.54
C PHE A 152 6.35 8.50 17.31
N THR A 153 6.81 7.26 17.40
CA THR A 153 6.65 6.21 16.39
C THR A 153 6.08 4.95 17.05
N ILE A 154 5.69 3.96 16.25
CA ILE A 154 5.25 2.66 16.76
C ILE A 154 6.34 2.00 17.60
N GLY A 155 5.95 1.51 18.78
CA GLY A 155 6.78 0.78 19.73
C GLY A 155 6.59 -0.73 19.61
N TYR A 156 7.43 -1.50 20.31
CA TYR A 156 7.52 -2.95 20.13
C TYR A 156 6.24 -3.71 20.57
N MET A 157 5.47 -3.20 21.54
CA MET A 157 4.25 -3.91 21.98
C MET A 157 3.18 -3.97 20.89
N ALA A 158 3.18 -3.02 19.94
CA ALA A 158 2.31 -3.11 18.78
C ALA A 158 2.65 -4.32 17.88
N HIS A 159 3.95 -4.65 17.76
CA HIS A 159 4.40 -5.85 17.07
C HIS A 159 4.00 -7.12 17.83
N GLU A 160 4.24 -7.18 19.15
CA GLU A 160 3.86 -8.34 19.98
C GLU A 160 2.36 -8.65 19.91
N VAL A 161 1.50 -7.61 19.97
CA VAL A 161 0.05 -7.79 19.82
C VAL A 161 -0.32 -8.17 18.39
N GLY A 162 0.37 -7.63 17.40
CA GLY A 162 0.20 -8.00 15.99
C GLY A 162 0.57 -9.46 15.71
N GLU A 163 1.66 -9.98 16.29
CA GLU A 163 2.06 -11.39 16.16
C GLU A 163 1.05 -12.36 16.79
N ALA A 164 0.30 -11.91 17.80
CA ALA A 164 -0.81 -12.67 18.37
C ALA A 164 -2.03 -12.74 17.44
N TYR A 165 -2.15 -11.82 16.48
CA TYR A 165 -3.15 -11.92 15.42
C TYR A 165 -2.74 -13.06 14.48
N GLN A 166 -3.36 -14.20 14.69
CA GLN A 166 -3.21 -15.42 13.91
C GLN A 166 -4.56 -15.75 13.28
N PRO A 167 -5.02 -14.96 12.30
CA PRO A 167 -6.13 -15.36 11.44
C PRO A 167 -5.79 -16.75 10.88
N ASP A 168 -6.65 -17.73 11.12
CA ASP A 168 -6.47 -19.17 10.85
C ASP A 168 -5.05 -19.59 10.46
N LYS A 169 -4.22 -19.98 11.46
CA LYS A 169 -2.83 -20.44 11.25
C LYS A 169 -2.71 -21.43 10.10
N ASP A 170 -3.72 -22.29 9.95
CA ASP A 170 -3.81 -23.28 8.90
C ASP A 170 -3.92 -22.66 7.50
N LEU A 171 -4.79 -21.66 7.33
CA LEU A 171 -4.95 -20.98 6.05
C LEU A 171 -3.68 -20.20 5.67
N TYR A 172 -3.03 -19.53 6.62
CA TYR A 172 -1.78 -18.80 6.35
C TYR A 172 -0.62 -19.73 6.01
N GLY A 173 -0.48 -20.81 6.77
CA GLY A 173 0.51 -21.86 6.51
C GLY A 173 0.33 -22.50 5.13
N ILE A 174 -0.90 -22.55 4.62
CA ILE A 174 -1.22 -23.06 3.28
C ILE A 174 -0.99 -22.01 2.18
N VAL A 175 -1.42 -20.78 2.40
CA VAL A 175 -1.45 -19.71 1.39
C VAL A 175 -0.05 -19.15 1.14
N ARG A 176 0.73 -18.86 2.20
CA ARG A 176 2.04 -18.21 2.06
C ARG A 176 3.00 -18.98 1.14
N PRO A 177 3.16 -20.32 1.27
CA PRO A 177 4.04 -21.09 0.38
C PRO A 177 3.52 -21.18 -1.05
N ALA A 178 2.21 -21.01 -1.28
CA ALA A 178 1.62 -21.01 -2.61
C ALA A 178 1.80 -19.67 -3.33
N LEU A 179 1.78 -18.54 -2.59
CA LEU A 179 1.83 -17.20 -3.16
C LEU A 179 3.22 -16.60 -3.25
N SER A 180 4.11 -16.86 -2.28
CA SER A 180 5.45 -16.25 -2.29
C SER A 180 6.26 -16.56 -3.56
N PRO A 181 6.26 -17.79 -4.10
CA PRO A 181 6.97 -18.06 -5.35
C PRO A 181 6.41 -17.30 -6.54
N LEU A 182 5.09 -17.08 -6.59
CA LEU A 182 4.47 -16.29 -7.66
C LEU A 182 4.86 -14.82 -7.54
N GLY A 183 4.90 -14.29 -6.31
CA GLY A 183 5.39 -12.94 -6.07
C GLY A 183 6.82 -12.78 -6.59
N ASP A 184 7.71 -13.70 -6.22
CA ASP A 184 9.11 -13.68 -6.68
C ASP A 184 9.25 -13.82 -8.19
N GLU A 185 8.49 -14.72 -8.80
CA GLU A 185 8.50 -14.99 -10.25
C GLU A 185 8.08 -13.76 -11.06
N PHE A 186 7.03 -13.06 -10.62
CA PHE A 186 6.49 -11.92 -11.36
C PHE A 186 7.02 -10.57 -10.86
N GLY A 187 7.80 -10.53 -9.77
CA GLY A 187 8.20 -9.29 -9.12
C GLY A 187 7.01 -8.49 -8.57
N MET A 188 5.91 -9.17 -8.21
CA MET A 188 4.66 -8.56 -7.76
C MET A 188 4.44 -8.82 -6.27
N THR A 189 3.83 -7.86 -5.58
CA THR A 189 3.36 -8.07 -4.21
C THR A 189 2.24 -9.09 -4.21
N ALA A 190 2.36 -10.14 -3.40
CA ALA A 190 1.34 -11.16 -3.26
C ALA A 190 0.58 -11.00 -1.94
N SER A 191 -0.75 -10.98 -1.99
CA SER A 191 -1.60 -10.71 -0.83
C SER A 191 -2.72 -11.74 -0.66
N LEU A 192 -3.08 -12.00 0.59
CA LEU A 192 -4.32 -12.68 0.98
C LEU A 192 -5.30 -11.63 1.49
N VAL A 193 -6.52 -11.60 0.95
CA VAL A 193 -7.51 -10.57 1.24
C VAL A 193 -8.84 -11.21 1.62
N PHE A 194 -9.42 -10.76 2.73
CA PHE A 194 -10.77 -11.12 3.17
C PHE A 194 -11.75 -9.97 2.96
N TYR A 195 -13.04 -10.32 2.88
CA TYR A 195 -14.12 -9.36 2.98
C TYR A 195 -14.75 -9.43 4.38
N GLU A 196 -14.42 -8.45 5.23
CA GLU A 196 -14.88 -8.36 6.62
C GLU A 196 -15.38 -6.96 6.92
N ASP A 197 -16.42 -6.85 7.76
CA ASP A 197 -17.01 -5.57 8.19
C ASP A 197 -17.27 -4.58 7.03
N ASP A 198 -17.78 -5.09 5.91
CA ASP A 198 -18.06 -4.36 4.68
C ASP A 198 -16.83 -3.73 3.98
N GLY A 199 -15.62 -4.18 4.31
CA GLY A 199 -14.37 -3.73 3.72
C GLY A 199 -13.44 -4.88 3.34
N LEU A 200 -12.27 -4.50 2.79
CA LEU A 200 -11.20 -5.43 2.48
C LEU A 200 -10.17 -5.45 3.62
N VAL A 201 -9.85 -6.65 4.09
CA VAL A 201 -8.82 -6.89 5.10
C VAL A 201 -7.67 -7.63 4.44
N TYR A 202 -6.53 -6.94 4.31
CA TYR A 202 -5.29 -7.50 3.78
C TYR A 202 -4.58 -8.23 4.92
N ALA A 203 -4.66 -9.54 4.83
CA ALA A 203 -4.39 -10.44 5.92
C ALA A 203 -2.93 -10.94 5.86
N LEU A 204 -2.46 -11.24 4.65
CA LEU A 204 -1.07 -11.52 4.34
C LEU A 204 -0.61 -10.56 3.25
N GLU A 205 0.63 -10.08 3.37
CA GLU A 205 1.31 -9.37 2.28
C GLU A 205 2.76 -9.85 2.20
N TYR A 206 3.09 -10.50 1.09
CA TYR A 206 4.44 -10.92 0.72
C TYR A 206 4.99 -9.97 -0.34
N ARG A 207 6.11 -9.32 -0.04
CA ARG A 207 6.77 -8.36 -0.93
C ARG A 207 8.13 -8.91 -1.36
N PRO A 208 8.28 -9.31 -2.64
CA PRO A 208 9.58 -9.64 -3.20
C PRO A 208 10.54 -8.45 -3.13
N ALA A 209 11.84 -8.69 -2.95
CA ALA A 209 12.84 -7.62 -2.99
C ALA A 209 12.90 -6.88 -4.35
N SER A 210 12.47 -7.55 -5.42
CA SER A 210 12.35 -7.00 -6.78
C SER A 210 11.09 -6.16 -6.99
N SER A 211 10.11 -6.21 -6.08
CA SER A 211 8.87 -5.46 -6.23
C SER A 211 9.10 -3.97 -6.02
N ILE A 212 8.66 -3.14 -6.97
CA ILE A 212 8.62 -1.70 -6.79
C ILE A 212 7.45 -1.42 -5.83
N ILE A 213 7.76 -0.86 -4.66
CA ILE A 213 6.81 -0.66 -3.56
C ILE A 213 5.58 0.12 -4.07
N SER A 214 4.44 -0.56 -4.17
CA SER A 214 3.15 0.13 -4.15
C SER A 214 2.88 0.51 -2.70
N SER A 215 2.70 1.79 -2.42
CA SER A 215 2.24 2.27 -1.13
C SER A 215 0.97 1.51 -0.76
N GLY A 216 1.05 0.71 0.31
CA GLY A 216 0.05 -0.30 0.67
C GLY A 216 -1.37 0.20 0.57
N ALA A 217 -2.23 -0.62 -0.03
CA ALA A 217 -3.68 -0.42 -0.02
C ALA A 217 -4.10 -0.20 1.44
N SER A 218 -4.45 1.05 1.76
CA SER A 218 -4.93 1.41 3.08
C SER A 218 -6.11 0.49 3.42
N SER A 219 -5.92 -0.37 4.40
CA SER A 219 -6.97 -1.16 5.02
C SER A 219 -8.09 -0.21 5.48
N GLY A 220 -9.24 -0.28 4.81
CA GLY A 220 -10.43 0.48 5.19
C GLY A 220 -11.27 0.85 3.99
N HIS A 221 -12.38 0.14 3.76
CA HIS A 221 -13.53 0.45 2.90
C HIS A 221 -13.28 1.06 1.49
N GLY A 222 -12.02 1.15 1.04
CA GLY A 222 -11.61 1.93 -0.10
C GLY A 222 -11.73 1.12 -1.38
N PHE A 223 -12.82 1.35 -2.08
CA PHE A 223 -13.02 1.04 -3.50
C PHE A 223 -13.08 -0.45 -3.84
N LEU A 224 -14.05 -1.14 -3.22
CA LEU A 224 -14.47 -2.49 -3.62
C LEU A 224 -14.70 -2.59 -5.14
N HIS A 225 -15.20 -1.52 -5.75
CA HIS A 225 -15.49 -1.48 -7.18
C HIS A 225 -14.28 -1.27 -8.08
N ALA A 226 -13.20 -0.67 -7.56
CA ALA A 226 -11.99 -0.33 -8.31
C ALA A 226 -10.80 -1.24 -7.99
N SER A 227 -11.00 -2.31 -7.21
CA SER A 227 -9.94 -3.24 -6.82
C SER A 227 -10.21 -4.65 -7.35
N ALA A 228 -9.16 -5.35 -7.77
CA ALA A 228 -9.26 -6.73 -8.22
C ALA A 228 -9.77 -7.67 -7.10
N SER A 229 -9.26 -7.49 -5.88
CA SER A 229 -9.69 -8.25 -4.70
C SER A 229 -11.16 -7.99 -4.36
N GLY A 230 -11.60 -6.73 -4.39
CA GLY A 230 -13.00 -6.36 -4.18
C GLY A 230 -13.93 -7.02 -5.20
N LYS A 231 -13.63 -6.86 -6.50
CA LYS A 231 -14.38 -7.50 -7.58
C LYS A 231 -14.48 -9.01 -7.42
N VAL A 232 -13.37 -9.70 -7.15
CA VAL A 232 -13.39 -11.17 -7.05
C VAL A 232 -14.16 -11.66 -5.82
N LEU A 233 -14.02 -10.99 -4.68
CA LEU A 233 -14.74 -11.34 -3.46
C LEU A 233 -16.25 -11.12 -3.65
N LEU A 234 -16.65 -10.00 -4.23
CA LEU A 234 -18.06 -9.66 -4.46
C LEU A 234 -18.70 -10.56 -5.53
N ALA A 235 -17.97 -10.90 -6.59
CA ALA A 235 -18.45 -11.79 -7.65
C ALA A 235 -18.84 -13.17 -7.09
N PHE A 236 -18.07 -13.72 -6.16
CA PHE A 236 -18.32 -15.07 -5.61
C PHE A 236 -19.00 -15.04 -4.23
N MET A 237 -19.60 -13.91 -3.84
CA MET A 237 -20.33 -13.75 -2.60
C MET A 237 -21.81 -14.15 -2.76
N PRO A 238 -22.49 -14.64 -1.70
CA PRO A 238 -23.95 -14.85 -1.74
C PRO A 238 -24.73 -13.59 -2.10
N GLU A 239 -25.75 -13.74 -2.96
CA GLU A 239 -26.61 -12.64 -3.43
C GLU A 239 -27.15 -11.71 -2.31
N PRO A 240 -27.64 -12.21 -1.16
CA PRO A 240 -28.09 -11.32 -0.08
C PRO A 240 -26.98 -10.45 0.51
N LYS A 241 -25.74 -10.96 0.57
CA LYS A 241 -24.58 -10.20 1.06
C LYS A 241 -24.10 -9.22 -0.01
N LEU A 242 -24.08 -9.63 -1.29
CA LEU A 242 -23.75 -8.75 -2.41
C LEU A 242 -24.71 -7.55 -2.48
N ALA A 243 -26.02 -7.77 -2.41
CA ALA A 243 -27.02 -6.71 -2.40
C ALA A 243 -26.83 -5.73 -1.23
N ARG A 244 -26.34 -6.20 -0.08
CA ARG A 244 -26.00 -5.34 1.06
C ARG A 244 -24.73 -4.52 0.80
N ALA A 245 -23.72 -5.13 0.17
CA ALA A 245 -22.47 -4.47 -0.19
C ALA A 245 -22.72 -3.36 -1.23
N LEU A 246 -23.48 -3.63 -2.28
CA LEU A 246 -23.80 -2.67 -3.35
C LEU A 246 -24.45 -1.39 -2.81
N LYS A 247 -25.38 -1.51 -1.84
CA LYS A 247 -26.01 -0.35 -1.18
C LYS A 247 -25.03 0.58 -0.45
N LYS A 248 -23.82 0.10 -0.15
CA LYS A 248 -22.78 0.86 0.56
C LYS A 248 -21.69 1.36 -0.39
N ILE A 249 -21.64 0.86 -1.63
CA ILE A 249 -20.64 1.26 -2.61
C ILE A 249 -21.02 2.61 -3.21
N HIS A 250 -20.07 3.54 -3.17
CA HIS A 250 -20.14 4.77 -3.93
C HIS A 250 -19.20 4.64 -5.13
N PHE A 251 -19.76 4.66 -6.34
CA PHE A 251 -19.03 4.50 -7.60
C PHE A 251 -18.29 5.79 -8.00
N THR A 252 -17.42 6.26 -7.12
CA THR A 252 -16.58 7.43 -7.35
C THR A 252 -15.50 7.10 -8.39
N ALA A 253 -15.30 8.01 -9.36
CA ALA A 253 -14.20 7.95 -10.31
C ALA A 253 -12.89 8.29 -9.59
N ILE A 254 -11.91 7.37 -9.63
CA ILE A 254 -10.60 7.54 -9.00
C ILE A 254 -9.55 7.84 -10.09
N THR A 255 -9.68 7.13 -11.20
CA THR A 255 -8.90 7.29 -12.42
C THR A 255 -9.87 7.32 -13.61
N GLU A 256 -9.34 7.60 -14.79
CA GLU A 256 -10.10 7.56 -16.04
C GLU A 256 -10.62 6.16 -16.40
N ARG A 257 -10.08 5.10 -15.76
CA ARG A 257 -10.45 3.70 -16.02
C ARG A 257 -11.41 3.13 -14.97
N THR A 258 -11.67 3.84 -13.88
CA THR A 258 -12.53 3.36 -12.80
C THR A 258 -13.94 3.07 -13.31
N ILE A 259 -14.53 1.95 -12.88
CA ILE A 259 -15.95 1.66 -13.10
C ILE A 259 -16.81 2.63 -12.26
N THR A 260 -17.71 3.38 -12.89
CA THR A 260 -18.46 4.48 -12.24
C THR A 260 -19.97 4.26 -12.12
N SER A 261 -20.49 3.09 -12.51
CA SER A 261 -21.91 2.76 -12.33
C SER A 261 -22.11 1.35 -11.77
N GLU A 262 -23.25 1.16 -11.10
CA GLU A 262 -23.63 -0.13 -10.54
C GLU A 262 -23.86 -1.17 -11.63
N GLU A 263 -24.49 -0.78 -12.75
CA GLU A 263 -24.78 -1.67 -13.88
C GLU A 263 -23.48 -2.16 -14.53
N ALA A 264 -22.53 -1.26 -14.78
CA ALA A 264 -21.22 -1.61 -15.33
C ALA A 264 -20.43 -2.51 -14.35
N PHE A 265 -20.55 -2.26 -13.05
CA PHE A 265 -19.92 -3.08 -12.04
C PHE A 265 -20.53 -4.47 -11.95
N LEU A 266 -21.85 -4.60 -11.98
CA LEU A 266 -22.55 -5.89 -12.01
C LEU A 266 -22.15 -6.70 -13.24
N HIS A 267 -22.07 -6.07 -14.41
CA HIS A 267 -21.56 -6.71 -15.62
C HIS A 267 -20.12 -7.20 -15.44
N GLU A 268 -19.23 -6.39 -14.85
CA GLU A 268 -17.87 -6.82 -14.54
C GLU A 268 -17.84 -8.00 -13.57
N LEU A 269 -18.70 -8.04 -12.55
CA LEU A 269 -18.80 -9.18 -11.63
C LEU A 269 -19.25 -10.47 -12.35
N GLU A 270 -20.14 -10.37 -13.33
CA GLU A 270 -20.51 -11.51 -14.18
C GLU A 270 -19.33 -12.01 -15.02
N GLU A 271 -18.57 -11.11 -15.62
CA GLU A 271 -17.36 -11.48 -16.37
C GLU A 271 -16.30 -12.12 -15.46
N VAL A 272 -16.14 -11.60 -14.23
CA VAL A 272 -15.28 -12.20 -13.20
C VAL A 272 -15.72 -13.63 -12.88
N ARG A 273 -17.03 -13.89 -12.73
CA ARG A 273 -17.57 -15.25 -12.49
C ARG A 273 -17.25 -16.19 -13.67
N LYS A 274 -17.39 -15.71 -14.91
CA LYS A 274 -17.14 -16.49 -16.12
C LYS A 274 -15.65 -16.85 -16.28
N ARG A 275 -14.75 -15.89 -16.08
CA ARG A 275 -13.30 -16.09 -16.29
C ARG A 275 -12.56 -16.64 -15.08
N GLY A 276 -13.13 -16.52 -13.88
CA GLY A 276 -12.58 -17.07 -12.63
C GLY A 276 -11.53 -16.19 -11.94
N TYR A 277 -11.32 -14.96 -12.41
CA TYR A 277 -10.41 -13.98 -11.81
C TYR A 277 -10.89 -12.55 -12.08
N ALA A 278 -10.40 -11.60 -11.29
CA ALA A 278 -10.67 -10.17 -11.45
C ALA A 278 -9.40 -9.38 -11.71
N LEU A 279 -9.60 -8.21 -12.32
CA LEU A 279 -8.53 -7.28 -12.67
C LEU A 279 -8.83 -5.90 -12.08
N ASP A 280 -7.75 -5.22 -11.72
CA ASP A 280 -7.68 -3.77 -11.57
C ASP A 280 -6.68 -3.31 -12.63
N LEU A 281 -7.18 -2.77 -13.73
CA LEU A 281 -6.38 -2.33 -14.87
C LEU A 281 -6.07 -0.83 -14.79
N ARG A 282 -5.50 -0.43 -13.66
CA ARG A 282 -5.20 0.97 -13.32
C ARG A 282 -6.45 1.76 -12.96
N GLU A 283 -7.40 1.10 -12.32
CA GLU A 283 -8.69 1.67 -11.91
C GLU A 283 -8.59 2.38 -10.57
N PHE A 284 -7.85 1.79 -9.62
CA PHE A 284 -7.60 2.41 -8.32
C PHE A 284 -6.37 3.34 -8.35
N ASN A 285 -5.31 2.93 -9.04
CA ASN A 285 -4.09 3.72 -9.18
C ASN A 285 -3.61 3.69 -10.64
N PRO A 286 -3.32 4.85 -11.26
CA PRO A 286 -2.99 4.95 -12.69
C PRO A 286 -1.68 4.25 -13.07
N LEU A 287 -0.89 3.71 -12.13
CA LEU A 287 0.33 2.96 -12.41
C LEU A 287 0.26 1.49 -12.01
N GLN A 288 -0.81 1.09 -11.31
CA GLN A 288 -0.91 -0.23 -10.70
C GLN A 288 -1.82 -1.14 -11.52
N THR A 289 -1.40 -2.39 -11.61
CA THR A 289 -2.22 -3.47 -12.15
C THR A 289 -2.29 -4.59 -11.13
N CYS A 290 -3.50 -5.06 -10.85
CA CYS A 290 -3.71 -6.18 -9.95
C CYS A 290 -4.46 -7.30 -10.66
N VAL A 291 -4.07 -8.54 -10.35
CA VAL A 291 -4.76 -9.76 -10.76
C VAL A 291 -5.18 -10.48 -9.49
N SER A 292 -6.46 -10.85 -9.39
CA SER A 292 -6.98 -11.53 -8.19
C SER A 292 -7.80 -12.75 -8.54
N ALA A 293 -7.58 -13.85 -7.82
CA ALA A 293 -8.38 -15.08 -7.92
C ALA A 293 -9.07 -15.37 -6.58
N PRO A 294 -10.27 -15.96 -6.57
CA PRO A 294 -10.94 -16.34 -5.33
C PRO A 294 -10.35 -17.65 -4.79
N ILE A 295 -10.33 -17.79 -3.46
CA ILE A 295 -10.29 -19.08 -2.78
C ILE A 295 -11.74 -19.43 -2.45
N LEU A 296 -12.28 -20.47 -3.08
CA LEU A 296 -13.66 -20.89 -2.94
C LEU A 296 -13.83 -21.98 -1.87
N GLN A 297 -14.84 -21.81 -1.03
CA GLN A 297 -15.34 -22.84 -0.12
C GLN A 297 -16.83 -23.01 -0.41
N ARG A 298 -17.24 -24.23 -0.81
CA ARG A 298 -18.64 -24.55 -1.19
C ARG A 298 -19.20 -23.60 -2.26
N GLY A 299 -18.36 -23.21 -3.23
CA GLY A 299 -18.73 -22.31 -4.33
C GLY A 299 -18.82 -20.82 -3.97
N GLN A 300 -18.49 -20.44 -2.73
CA GLN A 300 -18.46 -19.05 -2.27
C GLN A 300 -17.03 -18.61 -2.00
N ALA A 301 -16.70 -17.35 -2.26
CA ALA A 301 -15.39 -16.83 -1.90
C ALA A 301 -15.22 -16.78 -0.37
N LEU A 302 -14.26 -17.56 0.13
CA LEU A 302 -13.74 -17.47 1.50
C LEU A 302 -12.77 -16.29 1.61
N ALA A 303 -11.87 -16.19 0.62
CA ALA A 303 -10.84 -15.16 0.55
C ALA A 303 -10.44 -14.92 -0.91
N ALA A 304 -9.56 -13.95 -1.14
CA ALA A 304 -8.95 -13.69 -2.42
C ALA A 304 -7.43 -13.73 -2.31
N VAL A 305 -6.79 -14.27 -3.32
CA VAL A 305 -5.34 -14.15 -3.52
C VAL A 305 -5.09 -13.15 -4.63
N THR A 306 -4.19 -12.19 -4.40
CA THR A 306 -3.97 -11.06 -5.30
C THR A 306 -2.49 -10.89 -5.58
N LEU A 307 -2.13 -10.65 -6.84
CA LEU A 307 -0.83 -10.15 -7.24
C LEU A 307 -0.98 -8.68 -7.67
N SER A 308 -0.17 -7.80 -7.10
CA SER A 308 -0.16 -6.36 -7.39
C SER A 308 1.22 -5.91 -7.87
N GLY A 309 1.27 -5.24 -9.00
CA GLY A 309 2.50 -4.75 -9.61
C GLY A 309 2.32 -3.37 -10.23
N LEU A 310 3.43 -2.67 -10.46
CA LEU A 310 3.44 -1.40 -11.19
C LEU A 310 3.82 -1.65 -12.64
N GLN A 311 3.14 -0.96 -13.56
CA GLN A 311 3.44 -0.99 -15.01
C GLN A 311 3.53 -2.42 -15.59
N VAL A 312 2.63 -3.30 -15.16
CA VAL A 312 2.54 -4.68 -15.67
C VAL A 312 2.08 -4.64 -17.13
N ASP A 313 2.76 -5.39 -17.99
CA ASP A 313 2.34 -5.58 -19.37
C ASP A 313 1.02 -6.36 -19.41
N GLU A 314 -0.03 -5.74 -19.96
CA GLU A 314 -1.37 -6.33 -20.04
C GLU A 314 -1.38 -7.64 -20.85
N SER A 315 -0.42 -7.85 -21.76
CA SER A 315 -0.28 -9.11 -22.52
C SER A 315 0.13 -10.31 -21.67
N HIS A 316 0.76 -10.08 -20.52
CA HIS A 316 1.15 -11.14 -19.58
C HIS A 316 0.03 -11.52 -18.61
N ILE A 317 -1.05 -10.74 -18.54
CA ILE A 317 -2.15 -10.95 -17.59
C ILE A 317 -2.77 -12.35 -17.68
N PRO A 318 -3.08 -12.91 -18.88
CA PRO A 318 -3.64 -14.26 -18.96
C PRO A 318 -2.73 -15.32 -18.33
N PHE A 319 -1.41 -15.18 -18.49
CA PHE A 319 -0.43 -16.10 -17.91
C PHE A 319 -0.35 -15.97 -16.39
N ILE A 320 -0.31 -14.72 -15.89
CA ILE A 320 -0.30 -14.44 -14.44
C ILE A 320 -1.60 -14.96 -13.79
N ALA A 321 -2.75 -14.70 -14.42
CA ALA A 321 -4.06 -15.15 -13.94
C ALA A 321 -4.15 -16.68 -13.88
N ASP A 322 -3.71 -17.39 -14.93
CA ASP A 322 -3.69 -18.85 -14.93
C ASP A 322 -2.85 -19.42 -13.77
N ARG A 323 -1.65 -18.87 -13.55
CA ARG A 323 -0.79 -19.29 -12.43
C ARG A 323 -1.41 -19.00 -11.07
N LEU A 324 -2.04 -17.84 -10.91
CA LEU A 324 -2.71 -17.47 -9.67
C LEU A 324 -3.95 -18.33 -9.39
N ILE A 325 -4.76 -18.66 -10.40
CA ILE A 325 -5.91 -19.56 -10.27
C ILE A 325 -5.46 -20.97 -9.87
N ARG A 326 -4.37 -21.49 -10.46
CA ARG A 326 -3.82 -22.80 -10.06
C ARG A 326 -3.36 -22.79 -8.60
N ALA A 327 -2.72 -21.71 -8.15
CA ALA A 327 -2.34 -21.55 -6.75
C ALA A 327 -3.58 -21.50 -5.83
N ALA A 328 -4.61 -20.73 -6.19
CA ALA A 328 -5.87 -20.67 -5.45
C ALA A 328 -6.53 -22.05 -5.34
N ARG A 329 -6.65 -22.81 -6.43
CA ARG A 329 -7.18 -24.19 -6.43
C ARG A 329 -6.34 -25.15 -5.60
N SER A 330 -5.01 -24.98 -5.60
CA SER A 330 -4.15 -25.78 -4.74
C SER A 330 -4.36 -25.47 -3.25
N ILE A 331 -4.68 -24.21 -2.90
CA ILE A 331 -5.04 -23.81 -1.54
C ILE A 331 -6.38 -24.44 -1.16
N GLU A 332 -7.41 -24.31 -2.01
CA GLU A 332 -8.73 -24.93 -1.82
C GLU A 332 -8.63 -26.44 -1.54
N GLY A 333 -7.85 -27.17 -2.35
CA GLY A 333 -7.66 -28.61 -2.16
C GLY A 333 -7.01 -28.97 -0.82
N LYS A 334 -6.09 -28.15 -0.32
CA LYS A 334 -5.45 -28.38 0.99
C LYS A 334 -6.40 -28.10 2.15
N LEU A 335 -7.28 -27.11 2.03
CA LEU A 335 -8.31 -26.79 3.03
C LEU A 335 -9.32 -27.94 3.19
N VAL A 336 -9.79 -28.51 2.08
CA VAL A 336 -10.72 -29.67 2.11
C VAL A 336 -10.09 -30.89 2.79
N MET A 337 -8.79 -31.12 2.58
CA MET A 337 -8.05 -32.21 3.22
C MET A 337 -7.88 -32.03 4.73
N GLN A 338 -7.87 -30.79 5.23
CA GLN A 338 -7.86 -30.51 6.67
C GLN A 338 -9.23 -30.75 7.30
N GLU A 339 -10.31 -30.26 6.69
CA GLU A 339 -11.69 -30.50 7.16
C GLU A 339 -12.06 -32.00 7.23
N SER A 340 -11.44 -32.84 6.39
CA SER A 340 -11.69 -34.28 6.38
C SER A 340 -10.90 -35.08 7.43
N ARG A 341 -9.97 -34.43 8.15
CA ARG A 341 -9.11 -35.06 9.18
C ARG A 341 -9.59 -34.78 10.61
N GLU A 342 -10.51 -33.85 10.79
CA GLU A 342 -11.16 -33.52 12.07
C GLU A 342 -12.46 -34.29 12.27
#